data_AF-A0A939C537-F1
#
_entry.id   AF-A0A939C537-F1
#
_cell.length_a   1.000
_cell.length_b   1.000
_cell.length_c   1.000
_cell.angle_alpha   90.00
_cell.angle_beta   90.00
_cell.angle_gamma   90.00
#
_symmetry.space_group_name_H-M   'P 1'
#
loop_
_entity.id
_entity.type
_entity.pdbx_description
1 polymer ?
#
loop_
_entity_poly.entity_id
_entity_poly.type
_entity_poly.pdbx_seq_one_letter_code
_entity_poly.pdbx_strand_id
1 'polypeptide(L)'
;MSTRIGVPEFVDTGWVFSPATHAEATEIIGRYPQSRSALLPLLHLVQSVEGFVSRPGIAFCARVLDLTEAEVAAVATFYTMYKRSPCGQHLVSVCTNALCAALGGDAIYATVSAHLGVGHEETAGEPGTPGSITLEHAECLAACDMAPVLQVNYEYYDNQTPDAALDLVLALQAGVKPPPTRGAPLTDFRSVEREIAGVYDDLAARVEGPSAAPSTLRGVTLAEHTDQRAPAMPDTVTFPDLPPKK
;
A
#
# COMPACT_ATOMS: atom_id res chain seq x y z
N MET A 1 18.62 4.28 -28.94
CA MET A 1 17.20 4.01 -28.69
C MET A 1 16.56 5.30 -28.22
N SER A 2 15.54 5.78 -28.92
CA SER A 2 14.89 7.06 -28.60
C SER A 2 13.93 6.84 -27.43
N THR A 3 14.36 7.24 -26.23
CA THR A 3 13.47 7.35 -25.07
C THR A 3 12.47 8.45 -25.38
N ARG A 4 11.23 8.09 -25.71
CA ARG A 4 10.14 9.07 -25.81
C ARG A 4 9.92 9.62 -24.42
N ILE A 5 10.37 10.85 -24.20
CA ILE A 5 10.17 11.59 -22.95
C ILE A 5 8.69 11.52 -22.56
N GLY A 6 8.41 10.96 -21.37
CA GLY A 6 7.08 10.96 -20.76
C GLY A 6 6.24 9.69 -20.89
N VAL A 7 6.70 8.63 -21.58
CA VAL A 7 6.02 7.32 -21.52
C VAL A 7 6.65 6.48 -20.40
N PRO A 8 5.88 6.04 -19.39
CA PRO A 8 6.39 5.13 -18.37
C PRO A 8 6.92 3.85 -19.01
N GLU A 9 8.20 3.56 -18.80
CA GLU A 9 8.83 2.36 -19.34
C GLU A 9 8.77 1.25 -18.29
N PHE A 10 8.00 0.20 -18.59
CA PHE A 10 7.94 -1.00 -17.76
C PHE A 10 9.10 -1.93 -18.09
N VAL A 11 9.82 -2.38 -17.06
CA VAL A 11 10.94 -3.32 -17.18
C VAL A 11 10.43 -4.65 -17.74
N ASP A 12 11.09 -5.14 -18.79
CA ASP A 12 10.84 -6.48 -19.31
C ASP A 12 11.70 -7.50 -18.57
N THR A 13 11.08 -8.22 -17.65
CA THR A 13 11.72 -9.26 -16.83
C THR A 13 11.78 -10.61 -17.55
N GLY A 14 11.07 -10.78 -18.67
CA GLY A 14 10.84 -12.08 -19.31
C GLY A 14 10.08 -13.08 -18.42
N TRP A 15 9.45 -12.62 -17.34
CA TRP A 15 8.79 -13.47 -16.36
C TRP A 15 7.59 -14.21 -16.96
N VAL A 16 7.40 -15.46 -16.53
CA VAL A 16 6.27 -16.29 -16.92
C VAL A 16 5.51 -16.69 -15.66
N PHE A 17 4.26 -16.23 -15.56
CA PHE A 17 3.41 -16.51 -14.40
C PHE A 17 3.02 -17.99 -14.32
N SER A 18 3.11 -18.55 -13.11
CA SER A 18 2.89 -19.97 -12.87
C SER A 18 1.42 -20.37 -13.04
N PRO A 19 1.11 -21.68 -13.21
CA PRO A 19 -0.27 -22.17 -13.17
C PRO A 19 -1.00 -21.82 -11.86
N ALA A 20 -0.29 -21.79 -10.73
CA ALA A 20 -0.86 -21.40 -9.44
C ALA A 20 -1.32 -19.93 -9.48
N THR A 21 -0.49 -19.03 -10.02
CA THR A 21 -0.86 -17.61 -10.16
C THR A 21 -2.04 -17.42 -11.12
N HIS A 22 -2.16 -18.22 -12.18
CA HIS A 22 -3.33 -18.20 -13.05
C HIS A 22 -4.60 -18.67 -12.33
N ALA A 23 -4.49 -19.64 -11.43
CA ALA A 23 -5.62 -20.09 -10.62
C ALA A 23 -6.07 -19.00 -9.63
N GLU A 24 -5.13 -18.37 -8.93
CA GLU A 24 -5.41 -17.22 -8.05
C GLU A 24 -6.06 -16.06 -8.82
N ALA A 25 -5.55 -15.73 -10.01
CA ALA A 25 -6.15 -14.72 -10.87
C ALA A 25 -7.59 -15.06 -11.27
N THR A 26 -7.86 -16.32 -11.59
CA THR A 26 -9.20 -16.81 -11.94
C THR A 26 -10.16 -16.64 -10.76
N GLU A 27 -9.72 -16.95 -9.53
CA GLU A 27 -10.50 -16.75 -8.32
C GLU A 27 -10.82 -15.27 -8.08
N ILE A 28 -9.82 -14.39 -8.20
CA ILE A 28 -9.99 -12.94 -8.04
C ILE A 28 -11.00 -12.41 -9.06
N ILE A 29 -10.89 -12.80 -10.33
CA ILE A 29 -11.81 -12.40 -11.40
C ILE A 29 -13.25 -12.84 -11.08
N GLY A 30 -13.42 -14.05 -10.55
CA GLY A 30 -14.73 -14.61 -10.17
C GLY A 30 -15.48 -13.84 -9.08
N ARG A 31 -14.81 -12.93 -8.35
CA ARG A 31 -15.43 -12.08 -7.31
C ARG A 31 -16.23 -10.92 -7.89
N TYR A 32 -16.09 -10.64 -9.19
CA TYR A 32 -16.70 -9.48 -9.82
C TYR A 32 -17.70 -9.87 -10.92
N PRO A 33 -18.81 -9.12 -11.07
CA PRO A 33 -19.74 -9.33 -12.19
C PRO A 33 -19.14 -8.92 -13.55
N GLN A 34 -18.11 -8.07 -13.55
CA GLN A 34 -17.37 -7.64 -14.73
C GLN A 34 -15.88 -7.91 -14.51
N SER A 35 -15.24 -8.62 -15.44
CA SER A 35 -13.83 -9.03 -15.32
C SER A 35 -12.89 -7.83 -15.12
N ARG A 36 -13.11 -6.73 -15.86
CA ARG A 36 -12.33 -5.49 -15.75
C ARG A 36 -12.21 -4.96 -14.31
N SER A 37 -13.21 -5.19 -13.46
CA SER A 37 -13.18 -4.75 -12.05
C SER A 37 -12.10 -5.46 -11.22
N ALA A 38 -11.59 -6.59 -11.69
CA ALA A 38 -10.49 -7.32 -11.05
C ALA A 38 -9.10 -6.74 -11.35
N LEU A 39 -8.97 -5.70 -12.17
CA LEU A 39 -7.66 -5.16 -12.58
C LEU A 39 -6.81 -4.71 -11.38
N LEU A 40 -7.40 -4.01 -10.42
CA LEU A 40 -6.67 -3.50 -9.25
C LEU A 40 -6.07 -4.65 -8.40
N PRO A 41 -6.87 -5.63 -7.92
CA PRO A 41 -6.31 -6.76 -7.17
C PRO A 41 -5.36 -7.63 -8.01
N LEU A 42 -5.55 -7.74 -9.33
CA LEU A 42 -4.59 -8.47 -10.18
C LEU A 42 -3.23 -7.77 -10.29
N LEU A 43 -3.19 -6.44 -10.27
CA LEU A 43 -1.91 -5.71 -10.22
C LEU A 43 -1.19 -5.96 -8.88
N HIS A 44 -1.92 -6.03 -7.77
CA HIS A 44 -1.35 -6.46 -6.49
C HIS A 44 -0.86 -7.93 -6.55
N LEU A 45 -1.61 -8.83 -7.20
CA LEU A 45 -1.16 -10.22 -7.41
C LEU A 45 0.14 -10.27 -8.21
N VAL A 46 0.30 -9.45 -9.26
CA VAL A 46 1.55 -9.31 -10.01
C VAL A 46 2.69 -8.88 -9.10
N GLN A 47 2.49 -7.84 -8.28
CA GLN A 47 3.52 -7.37 -7.33
C GLN A 47 3.87 -8.43 -6.29
N SER A 48 2.92 -9.27 -5.88
CA SER A 48 3.20 -10.36 -4.95
C SER A 48 4.20 -11.39 -5.49
N VAL A 49 4.27 -11.55 -6.81
CA VAL A 49 5.16 -12.51 -7.46
C VAL A 49 6.47 -11.85 -7.85
N GLU A 50 6.42 -10.71 -8.54
CA GLU A 50 7.62 -10.06 -9.09
C GLU A 50 8.23 -9.02 -8.14
N GLY A 51 7.49 -8.54 -7.14
CA GLY A 51 7.89 -7.45 -6.24
C GLY A 51 7.65 -6.06 -6.80
N PHE A 52 7.05 -5.94 -7.99
CA PHE A 52 6.65 -4.71 -8.67
C PHE A 52 5.83 -5.07 -9.92
N VAL A 53 5.24 -4.08 -10.61
CA VAL A 53 4.52 -4.26 -11.88
C VAL A 53 5.49 -4.15 -13.05
N SER A 54 5.81 -5.30 -13.65
CA SER A 54 6.69 -5.44 -14.82
C SER A 54 5.89 -5.38 -16.13
N ARG A 55 6.59 -5.35 -17.28
CA ARG A 55 5.95 -5.50 -18.61
C ARG A 55 5.24 -6.85 -18.75
N PRO A 56 5.84 -8.01 -18.38
CA PRO A 56 5.10 -9.27 -18.29
C PRO A 56 3.85 -9.21 -17.40
N GLY A 57 3.90 -8.49 -16.27
CA GLY A 57 2.76 -8.25 -15.40
C GLY A 57 1.63 -7.48 -16.09
N ILE A 58 1.96 -6.42 -16.82
CA ILE A 58 1.00 -5.68 -17.65
C ILE A 58 0.36 -6.60 -18.70
N ALA A 59 1.17 -7.37 -19.42
CA ALA A 59 0.70 -8.29 -20.46
C ALA A 59 -0.13 -9.46 -19.89
N PHE A 60 0.17 -9.91 -18.67
CA PHE A 60 -0.61 -10.91 -17.95
C PHE A 60 -2.01 -10.38 -17.65
N CYS A 61 -2.11 -9.23 -16.98
CA CYS A 61 -3.39 -8.60 -16.64
C CYS A 61 -4.23 -8.29 -17.90
N ALA A 62 -3.60 -7.77 -18.95
CA ALA A 62 -4.27 -7.47 -20.22
C ALA A 62 -4.93 -8.72 -20.82
N ARG A 63 -4.19 -9.83 -20.84
CA ARG A 63 -4.65 -11.10 -21.43
C ARG A 63 -5.77 -11.75 -20.63
N VAL A 64 -5.66 -11.82 -19.30
CA VAL A 64 -6.66 -12.52 -18.46
C VAL A 64 -7.96 -11.72 -18.33
N LEU A 65 -7.93 -10.40 -18.55
CA LEU A 65 -9.09 -9.52 -18.46
C LEU A 65 -9.71 -9.13 -19.82
N ASP A 66 -9.10 -9.53 -20.93
CA ASP A 66 -9.45 -9.06 -22.28
C ASP A 66 -9.39 -7.52 -22.39
N LEU A 67 -8.29 -6.94 -21.91
CA LEU A 67 -7.98 -5.51 -21.97
C LEU A 67 -6.77 -5.26 -22.85
N THR A 68 -6.58 -4.02 -23.27
CA THR A 68 -5.33 -3.61 -23.91
C THR A 68 -4.22 -3.39 -22.86
N GLU A 69 -2.96 -3.66 -23.24
CA GLU A 69 -1.82 -3.31 -22.37
C GLU A 69 -1.79 -1.82 -22.01
N ALA A 70 -2.29 -0.95 -22.90
CA ALA A 70 -2.38 0.48 -22.66
C ALA A 70 -3.38 0.84 -21.54
N GLU A 71 -4.53 0.16 -21.48
CA GLU A 71 -5.50 0.35 -20.39
C GLU A 71 -4.93 -0.09 -19.04
N VAL A 72 -4.22 -1.22 -19.01
CA VAL A 72 -3.57 -1.73 -17.81
C VAL A 72 -2.44 -0.80 -17.37
N ALA A 73 -1.59 -0.37 -18.30
CA ALA A 73 -0.50 0.57 -18.04
C ALA A 73 -1.02 1.91 -17.51
N ALA A 74 -2.13 2.43 -18.05
CA ALA A 74 -2.74 3.66 -17.56
C ALA A 74 -3.20 3.55 -16.10
N VAL A 75 -3.73 2.40 -15.70
CA VAL A 75 -4.13 2.15 -14.29
C VAL A 75 -2.90 1.99 -13.40
N ALA A 76 -1.90 1.22 -13.85
CA ALA A 76 -0.66 0.99 -13.11
C ALA A 76 0.17 2.27 -12.90
N THR A 77 0.00 3.28 -13.75
CA THR A 77 0.70 4.57 -13.60
C THR A 77 -0.13 5.62 -12.86
N PHE A 78 -1.45 5.44 -12.78
CA PHE A 78 -2.34 6.34 -12.08
C PHE A 78 -2.30 6.13 -10.56
N TYR A 79 -2.25 4.88 -10.09
CA TYR A 79 -2.21 4.58 -8.66
C TYR A 79 -0.76 4.34 -8.18
N THR A 80 -0.35 5.09 -7.16
CA THR A 80 1.02 5.07 -6.61
C THR A 80 1.40 3.80 -5.86
N MET A 81 0.42 2.97 -5.48
CA MET A 81 0.66 1.69 -4.84
C MET A 81 1.25 0.65 -5.80
N TYR A 82 1.03 0.82 -7.11
CA TYR A 82 1.63 -0.04 -8.13
C TYR A 82 3.04 0.45 -8.44
N LYS A 83 4.01 -0.18 -7.79
CA LYS A 83 5.45 0.05 -7.96
C LYS A 83 5.86 -0.39 -9.35
N ARG A 84 6.53 0.49 -10.08
CA ARG A 84 6.96 0.26 -11.47
C ARG A 84 8.45 -0.08 -11.57
N SER A 85 9.14 -0.09 -10.44
CA SER A 85 10.55 -0.41 -10.28
C SER A 85 10.70 -1.50 -9.22
N PRO A 86 11.75 -2.35 -9.28
CA PRO A 86 11.97 -3.40 -8.29
C PRO A 86 12.05 -2.88 -6.85
N CYS A 87 11.16 -3.38 -5.99
CA CYS A 87 11.14 -3.03 -4.57
C CYS A 87 11.97 -3.96 -3.70
N GLY A 88 12.39 -3.45 -2.55
CA GLY A 88 12.99 -4.23 -1.47
C GLY A 88 12.00 -5.22 -0.83
N GLN A 89 12.49 -5.99 0.13
CA GLN A 89 11.65 -6.82 1.00
C GLN A 89 10.69 -5.95 1.83
N HIS A 90 11.09 -4.72 2.14
CA HIS A 90 10.29 -3.76 2.88
C HIS A 90 10.10 -2.47 2.08
N LEU A 91 8.85 -2.06 1.93
CA LEU A 91 8.47 -0.71 1.50
C LEU A 91 8.25 0.14 2.75
N VAL A 92 9.08 1.17 2.94
CA VAL A 92 8.99 2.14 4.04
C VAL A 92 8.43 3.44 3.51
N SER A 93 7.21 3.77 3.91
CA SER A 93 6.44 4.91 3.42
C SER A 93 6.30 5.95 4.54
N VAL A 94 7.02 7.07 4.43
CA VAL A 94 7.01 8.12 5.46
C VAL A 94 6.03 9.22 5.08
N CYS A 95 5.03 9.49 5.94
CA CYS A 95 4.09 10.59 5.69
C CYS A 95 4.81 11.94 5.83
N THR A 96 4.86 12.70 4.74
CA THR A 96 5.39 14.08 4.71
C THR A 96 4.30 15.10 4.36
N ASN A 97 3.03 14.72 4.49
CA ASN A 97 1.91 15.67 4.36
C ASN A 97 1.83 16.61 5.58
N ALA A 98 1.09 17.71 5.44
CA ALA A 98 1.14 18.91 6.28
C ALA A 98 1.26 18.68 7.79
N LEU A 99 0.42 17.82 8.38
CA LEU A 99 0.48 17.58 9.83
C LEU A 99 1.71 16.77 10.24
N CYS A 100 2.04 15.70 9.51
CA CYS A 100 3.25 14.92 9.81
C CYS A 100 4.49 15.77 9.58
N ALA A 101 4.57 16.54 8.49
CA ALA A 101 5.65 17.49 8.22
C ALA A 101 5.85 18.47 9.39
N ALA A 102 4.76 19.09 9.87
CA ALA A 102 4.80 20.01 11.02
C ALA A 102 5.28 19.35 12.32
N LEU A 103 5.10 18.04 12.47
CA LEU A 103 5.48 17.27 13.66
C LEU A 103 6.79 16.50 13.49
N GLY A 104 7.49 16.63 12.36
CA GLY A 104 8.82 16.03 12.15
C GLY A 104 8.90 14.92 11.08
N GLY A 105 7.86 14.71 10.28
CA GLY A 105 7.83 13.75 9.16
C GLY A 105 8.95 13.98 8.14
N ASP A 106 9.23 15.25 7.80
CA ASP A 106 10.34 15.59 6.90
C ASP A 106 11.71 15.24 7.51
N ALA A 107 11.85 15.43 8.82
CA ALA A 107 13.06 15.07 9.55
C ALA A 107 13.24 13.54 9.61
N ILE A 108 12.16 12.79 9.81
CA ILE A 108 12.16 11.32 9.74
C ILE A 108 12.63 10.86 8.37
N TYR A 109 12.01 11.37 7.30
CA TYR A 109 12.37 11.00 5.95
C TYR A 109 13.85 11.31 5.66
N ALA A 110 14.32 12.52 6.02
CA ALA A 110 15.71 12.92 5.80
C ALA A 110 16.70 12.02 6.55
N THR A 111 16.41 11.66 7.81
CA THR A 111 17.25 10.76 8.60
C THR A 111 17.33 9.37 7.98
N VAL A 112 16.18 8.79 7.62
CA VAL A 112 16.11 7.45 7.02
C VAL A 112 16.77 7.44 5.63
N SER A 113 16.48 8.43 4.79
CA SER A 113 17.10 8.60 3.48
C SER A 113 18.62 8.73 3.57
N ALA A 114 19.14 9.53 4.50
CA ALA A 114 20.58 9.70 4.71
C ALA A 114 21.26 8.39 5.16
N HIS A 115 20.61 7.61 6.02
CA HIS A 115 21.13 6.31 6.45
C HIS A 115 21.15 5.29 5.32
N LEU A 116 20.06 5.19 4.56
CA LEU A 116 19.91 4.22 3.47
C LEU A 116 20.69 4.61 2.20
N GLY A 117 21.00 5.90 2.03
CA GLY A 117 21.66 6.44 0.84
C GLY A 117 20.76 6.48 -0.40
N VAL A 118 19.44 6.50 -0.22
CA VAL A 118 18.43 6.44 -1.28
C VAL A 118 17.35 7.50 -1.08
N GLY A 119 16.77 7.95 -2.18
CA GLY A 119 15.64 8.88 -2.24
C GLY A 119 14.29 8.19 -2.43
N HIS A 120 13.35 8.94 -3.00
CA HIS A 120 11.96 8.50 -3.19
C HIS A 120 11.86 7.43 -4.28
N GLU A 121 11.16 6.34 -3.98
CA GLU A 121 10.98 5.17 -4.84
C GLU A 121 12.31 4.49 -5.24
N GLU A 122 13.35 4.68 -4.44
CA GLU A 122 14.65 4.02 -4.60
C GLU A 122 14.85 2.93 -3.54
N THR A 123 15.64 1.91 -3.87
CA THR A 123 15.83 0.71 -3.05
C THR A 123 17.28 0.59 -2.57
N ALA A 124 17.47 0.49 -1.26
CA ALA A 124 18.73 0.16 -0.63
C ALA A 124 18.86 -1.37 -0.48
N GLY A 125 20.01 -1.91 -0.91
CA GLY A 125 20.24 -3.36 -1.03
C GLY A 125 19.76 -3.93 -2.37
N GLU A 126 19.87 -5.25 -2.53
CA GLU A 126 19.36 -5.94 -3.73
C GLU A 126 17.84 -6.12 -3.61
N PRO A 127 17.02 -5.64 -4.56
CA PRO A 127 15.57 -5.73 -4.49
C PRO A 127 15.06 -7.16 -4.19
N GLY A 128 14.10 -7.26 -3.28
CA GLY A 128 13.51 -8.54 -2.83
C GLY A 128 14.41 -9.42 -1.95
N THR A 129 15.65 -9.00 -1.64
CA THR A 129 16.52 -9.77 -0.73
C THR A 129 16.28 -9.41 0.74
N PRO A 130 16.60 -10.29 1.70
CA PRO A 130 16.41 -10.02 3.12
C PRO A 130 17.00 -8.68 3.57
N GLY A 131 16.21 -7.84 4.23
CA GLY A 131 16.62 -6.54 4.73
C GLY A 131 16.75 -5.43 3.68
N SER A 132 16.45 -5.69 2.41
CA SER A 132 16.38 -4.64 1.38
C SER A 132 15.17 -3.73 1.59
N ILE A 133 15.36 -2.42 1.43
CA ILE A 133 14.35 -1.40 1.76
C ILE A 133 14.14 -0.48 0.57
N THR A 134 12.88 -0.32 0.14
CA THR A 134 12.46 0.79 -0.72
C THR A 134 11.92 1.90 0.16
N LEU A 135 12.42 3.13 -0.03
CA LEU A 135 11.96 4.30 0.70
C LEU A 135 11.03 5.14 -0.18
N GLU A 136 9.94 5.64 0.39
CA GLU A 136 9.09 6.61 -0.30
C GLU A 136 8.57 7.73 0.59
N HIS A 137 8.41 8.90 -0.02
CA HIS A 137 7.49 9.91 0.48
C HIS A 137 6.07 9.39 0.29
N ALA A 138 5.34 9.32 1.38
CA ALA A 138 3.90 9.15 1.35
C ALA A 138 3.23 10.50 1.56
N GLU A 139 2.10 10.66 0.86
CA GLU A 139 1.12 11.68 1.22
C GLU A 139 0.38 11.28 2.50
N CYS A 140 -0.77 11.90 2.77
CA CYS A 140 -1.57 11.60 3.96
C CYS A 140 -1.90 10.09 4.09
N LEU A 141 -1.38 9.46 5.16
CA LEU A 141 -1.68 8.07 5.53
C LEU A 141 -2.92 7.94 6.45
N ALA A 142 -3.72 9.00 6.57
CA ALA A 142 -4.98 9.05 7.32
C ALA A 142 -4.90 8.68 8.82
N ALA A 143 -3.74 8.85 9.46
CA ALA A 143 -3.51 8.61 10.89
C ALA A 143 -2.98 9.87 11.61
N CYS A 144 -3.61 11.02 11.31
CA CYS A 144 -3.18 12.34 11.77
C CYS A 144 -3.21 12.51 13.29
N ASP A 145 -4.11 11.81 13.98
CA ASP A 145 -4.22 11.77 15.44
C ASP A 145 -3.03 11.07 16.13
N MET A 146 -2.15 10.44 15.34
CA MET A 146 -0.97 9.69 15.77
C MET A 146 0.32 10.16 15.07
N ALA A 147 0.28 11.33 14.43
CA ALA A 147 1.42 11.89 13.69
C ALA A 147 2.63 12.17 14.60
N PRO A 148 3.88 12.02 14.08
CA PRO A 148 4.24 11.53 12.74
C PRO A 148 4.01 10.02 12.55
N VAL A 149 3.60 9.64 11.34
CA VAL A 149 3.30 8.24 10.99
C VAL A 149 4.13 7.80 9.79
N LEU A 150 4.62 6.57 9.85
CA LEU A 150 5.11 5.85 8.68
C LEU A 150 4.43 4.49 8.57
N GLN A 151 4.46 3.92 7.38
CA GLN A 151 4.07 2.54 7.14
C GLN A 151 5.27 1.70 6.73
N VAL A 152 5.27 0.43 7.13
CA VAL A 152 6.15 -0.58 6.55
C VAL A 152 5.27 -1.67 5.96
N ASN A 153 5.36 -1.90 4.66
CA ASN A 153 4.53 -2.87 3.95
C ASN A 153 3.03 -2.67 4.29
N TYR A 154 2.57 -1.41 4.29
CA TYR A 154 1.21 -0.96 4.61
C TYR A 154 0.76 -1.09 6.07
N GLU A 155 1.60 -1.59 6.97
CA GLU A 155 1.31 -1.65 8.40
C GLU A 155 1.77 -0.38 9.13
N TYR A 156 1.01 0.06 10.14
CA TYR A 156 1.19 1.36 10.77
C TYR A 156 2.24 1.36 11.89
N TYR A 157 3.15 2.34 11.81
CA TYR A 157 4.06 2.73 12.88
C TYR A 157 3.77 4.17 13.25
N ASP A 158 3.01 4.31 14.34
CA ASP A 158 2.47 5.57 14.86
C ASP A 158 3.46 6.27 15.80
N ASN A 159 3.28 7.57 16.03
CA ASN A 159 4.06 8.42 16.96
C ASN A 159 5.58 8.35 16.77
N GLN A 160 6.02 8.31 15.51
CA GLN A 160 7.43 8.11 15.18
C GLN A 160 8.26 9.37 15.43
N THR A 161 9.52 9.14 15.76
CA THR A 161 10.58 10.14 15.82
C THR A 161 11.68 9.76 14.85
N PRO A 162 12.60 10.66 14.48
CA PRO A 162 13.74 10.31 13.63
C PRO A 162 14.54 9.11 14.16
N ASP A 163 14.79 9.06 15.46
CA ASP A 163 15.54 7.96 16.10
C ASP A 163 14.74 6.65 16.07
N ALA A 164 13.46 6.67 16.43
CA ALA A 164 12.62 5.46 16.44
C ALA A 164 12.42 4.89 15.03
N ALA A 165 12.25 5.75 14.02
CA ALA A 165 12.15 5.34 12.63
C ALA A 165 13.48 4.74 12.11
N LEU A 166 14.63 5.31 12.52
CA LEU A 166 15.93 4.76 12.19
C LEU A 166 16.15 3.40 12.84
N ASP A 167 15.81 3.24 14.13
CA ASP A 167 15.88 1.97 14.85
C ASP A 167 15.02 0.89 14.18
N LEU A 168 13.81 1.26 13.74
CA LEU A 168 12.94 0.38 12.96
C LEU A 168 13.61 -0.06 11.66
N VAL A 169 14.16 0.88 10.89
CA VAL A 169 14.87 0.60 9.63
C VAL A 169 16.08 -0.33 9.86
N LEU A 170 16.88 -0.08 10.90
CA LEU A 170 18.01 -0.93 11.28
C LEU A 170 17.56 -2.34 11.66
N ALA A 171 16.45 -2.47 12.40
CA ALA A 171 15.87 -3.76 12.74
C ALA A 171 15.45 -4.55 11.49
N LEU A 172 14.79 -3.88 10.53
CA LEU A 172 14.39 -4.49 9.26
C LEU A 172 15.62 -4.94 8.44
N GLN A 173 16.67 -4.12 8.35
CA GLN A 173 17.94 -4.51 7.69
C GLN A 173 18.60 -5.73 8.37
N ALA A 174 18.43 -5.89 9.67
CA ALA A 174 18.90 -7.06 10.42
C ALA A 174 17.96 -8.27 10.34
N GLY A 175 16.86 -8.19 9.59
CA GLY A 175 15.86 -9.26 9.44
C GLY A 175 14.90 -9.38 10.62
N VAL A 176 14.91 -8.42 11.55
CA VAL A 176 13.94 -8.33 12.64
C VAL A 176 12.72 -7.56 12.15
N LYS A 177 11.52 -8.08 12.45
CA LYS A 177 10.24 -7.44 12.10
C LYS A 177 9.54 -6.98 13.37
N PRO A 178 9.82 -5.75 13.88
CA PRO A 178 9.11 -5.22 15.04
C PRO A 178 7.61 -5.20 14.78
N PRO A 179 6.76 -5.56 15.76
CA PRO A 179 5.31 -5.53 15.57
C PRO A 179 4.84 -4.11 15.27
N PRO A 180 3.91 -3.92 14.32
CA PRO A 180 3.34 -2.61 14.06
C PRO A 180 2.51 -2.14 15.25
N THR A 181 2.37 -0.82 15.36
CA THR A 181 1.54 -0.19 16.40
C THR A 181 0.05 -0.50 16.20
N ARG A 182 -0.38 -0.61 14.94
CA ARG A 182 -1.73 -0.98 14.52
C ARG A 182 -1.67 -1.73 13.20
N GLY A 183 -2.64 -2.62 13.00
CA GLY A 183 -2.73 -3.49 11.84
C GLY A 183 -2.24 -4.92 12.10
N ALA A 184 -2.00 -5.68 11.03
CA ALA A 184 -1.66 -7.10 11.10
C ALA A 184 -0.16 -7.29 11.38
N PRO A 185 0.29 -8.48 11.83
CA PRO A 185 1.72 -8.76 12.01
C PRO A 185 2.51 -8.45 10.74
N LEU A 186 3.64 -7.74 10.87
CA LEU A 186 4.45 -7.33 9.72
C LEU A 186 4.95 -8.54 8.91
N THR A 187 4.73 -8.50 7.60
CA THR A 187 5.25 -9.46 6.62
C THR A 187 6.20 -8.78 5.63
N ASP A 188 6.60 -9.49 4.58
CA ASP A 188 7.37 -8.92 3.47
C ASP A 188 6.45 -8.27 2.44
N PHE A 189 6.99 -7.39 1.60
CA PHE A 189 6.25 -6.64 0.59
C PHE A 189 5.44 -7.55 -0.33
N ARG A 190 6.09 -8.60 -0.86
CA ARG A 190 5.42 -9.61 -1.70
C ARG A 190 4.27 -10.32 -0.99
N SER A 191 4.41 -10.62 0.29
CA SER A 191 3.36 -11.29 1.08
C SER A 191 2.16 -10.38 1.29
N VAL A 192 2.38 -9.11 1.70
CA VAL A 192 1.26 -8.19 1.90
C VAL A 192 0.55 -7.85 0.60
N GLU A 193 1.27 -7.79 -0.53
CA GLU A 193 0.68 -7.61 -1.86
C GLU A 193 -0.25 -8.77 -2.24
N ARG A 194 0.11 -10.02 -1.90
CA ARG A 194 -0.75 -11.19 -2.09
C ARG A 194 -2.04 -11.08 -1.27
N GLU A 195 -1.91 -10.62 -0.03
CA GLU A 195 -3.05 -10.41 0.86
C GLU A 195 -3.95 -9.26 0.41
N ILE A 196 -3.39 -8.15 -0.09
CA ILE A 196 -4.16 -7.03 -0.65
C ILE A 196 -4.87 -7.45 -1.95
N ALA A 197 -4.28 -8.35 -2.74
CA ALA A 197 -4.98 -9.02 -3.85
C ALA A 197 -6.16 -9.89 -3.39
N GLY A 198 -6.29 -10.09 -2.07
CA GLY A 198 -7.33 -10.85 -1.42
C GLY A 198 -7.05 -12.35 -1.43
N VAL A 199 -5.79 -12.77 -1.50
CA VAL A 199 -5.37 -14.17 -1.40
C VAL A 199 -4.69 -14.36 -0.05
N TYR A 200 -5.32 -15.13 0.83
CA TYR A 200 -4.89 -15.34 2.20
C TYR A 200 -4.61 -16.83 2.46
N ASP A 201 -3.53 -17.13 3.17
CA ASP A 201 -3.26 -18.50 3.63
C ASP A 201 -4.09 -18.82 4.89
N ASP A 202 -4.21 -17.86 5.81
CA ASP A 202 -5.08 -17.91 6.99
C ASP A 202 -5.67 -16.52 7.27
N LEU A 203 -6.92 -16.29 6.85
CA LEU A 203 -7.57 -14.99 7.04
C LEU A 203 -7.76 -14.64 8.52
N ALA A 204 -8.05 -15.62 9.38
CA ALA A 204 -8.38 -15.37 10.79
C ALA A 204 -7.17 -14.81 11.54
N ALA A 205 -5.98 -15.36 11.28
CA ALA A 205 -4.72 -14.88 11.86
C ALA A 205 -4.31 -13.48 11.37
N ARG A 206 -4.92 -12.96 10.28
CA ARG A 206 -4.55 -11.68 9.65
C ARG A 206 -5.49 -10.52 10.02
N VAL A 207 -6.69 -10.80 10.54
CA VAL A 207 -7.65 -9.77 10.97
C VAL A 207 -7.53 -9.40 12.45
N GLU A 208 -6.62 -10.03 13.20
CA GLU A 208 -6.35 -9.71 14.59
C GLU A 208 -5.28 -8.61 14.71
N GLY A 209 -5.72 -7.38 14.93
CA GLY A 209 -4.84 -6.23 15.18
C GLY A 209 -5.61 -5.04 15.77
N PRO A 210 -4.98 -4.18 16.59
CA PRO A 210 -5.63 -2.97 17.09
C PRO A 210 -6.00 -2.05 15.92
N SER A 211 -7.30 -1.75 15.77
CA SER A 211 -7.79 -0.87 14.70
C SER A 211 -7.99 0.59 15.14
N ALA A 212 -8.05 0.84 16.45
CA ALA A 212 -8.25 2.17 17.02
C ALA A 212 -7.21 2.48 18.11
N ALA A 213 -6.88 3.77 18.25
CA ALA A 213 -6.03 4.26 19.32
C ALA A 213 -6.82 5.02 20.39
N PRO A 214 -6.28 5.18 21.62
CA PRO A 214 -6.91 6.00 22.64
C PRO A 214 -7.20 7.44 22.19
N SER A 215 -6.35 8.02 21.35
CA SER A 215 -6.56 9.33 20.71
C SER A 215 -7.78 9.32 19.79
N THR A 216 -7.89 8.31 18.93
CA THR A 216 -9.03 8.11 18.02
C THR A 216 -10.36 8.01 18.76
N LEU A 217 -10.38 7.29 19.90
CA LEU A 217 -11.60 7.07 20.68
C LEU A 217 -11.96 8.22 21.63
N ARG A 218 -11.07 9.20 21.82
CA ARG A 218 -11.22 10.24 22.84
C ARG A 218 -12.55 11.00 22.73
N GLY A 219 -12.97 11.31 21.50
CA GLY A 219 -14.24 11.99 21.24
C GLY A 219 -15.45 11.14 21.62
N VAL A 220 -15.44 9.84 21.27
CA VAL A 220 -16.52 8.90 21.60
C VAL A 220 -16.62 8.72 23.11
N THR A 221 -15.50 8.48 23.78
CA THR A 221 -15.46 8.32 25.24
C THR A 221 -15.98 9.57 25.96
N LEU A 222 -15.64 10.78 25.48
CA LEU A 222 -16.17 12.02 26.03
C LEU A 222 -17.69 12.15 25.80
N ALA A 223 -18.17 11.79 24.61
CA ALA A 223 -19.60 11.83 24.29
C ALA A 223 -20.40 10.87 25.18
N GLU A 224 -19.89 9.66 25.43
CA GLU A 224 -20.48 8.70 26.36
C GLU A 224 -20.55 9.26 27.78
N HIS A 225 -19.45 9.83 28.28
CA HIS A 225 -19.40 10.42 29.62
C HIS A 225 -20.32 11.63 29.81
N THR A 226 -20.62 12.35 28.74
CA THR A 226 -21.47 13.57 28.77
C THR A 226 -22.88 13.32 28.26
N ASP A 227 -23.25 12.05 28.04
CA ASP A 227 -24.52 11.61 27.47
C ASP A 227 -24.90 12.32 26.15
N GLN A 228 -23.91 12.67 25.35
CA GLN A 228 -24.13 13.23 24.02
C GLN A 228 -24.46 12.10 23.04
N ARG A 229 -25.46 12.32 22.20
CA ARG A 229 -25.86 11.41 21.12
C ARG A 229 -26.07 12.21 19.84
N ALA A 230 -25.71 11.62 18.70
CA ALA A 230 -26.11 12.18 17.42
C ALA A 230 -27.64 12.18 17.30
N PRO A 231 -28.24 13.19 16.64
CA PRO A 231 -29.66 13.13 16.29
C PRO A 231 -29.96 11.87 15.48
N ALA A 232 -31.19 11.34 15.58
CA ALA A 232 -31.61 10.23 14.73
C ALA A 232 -31.52 10.66 13.26
N MET A 233 -30.77 9.90 12.46
CA MET A 233 -30.81 10.04 11.01
C MET A 233 -32.17 9.54 10.52
N PRO A 234 -32.92 10.32 9.71
CA PRO A 234 -34.20 9.86 9.20
C PRO A 234 -34.00 8.67 8.25
N ASP A 235 -34.85 7.64 8.38
CA ASP A 235 -34.81 6.43 7.54
C ASP A 235 -35.07 6.73 6.05
N THR A 236 -35.70 7.87 5.76
CA THR A 236 -36.00 8.32 4.41
C THR A 236 -35.51 9.74 4.23
N VAL A 237 -34.55 9.92 3.33
CA VAL A 237 -34.09 11.23 2.87
C VAL A 237 -34.66 11.44 1.47
N THR A 238 -35.45 12.50 1.29
CA THR A 238 -35.90 12.90 -0.04
C THR A 238 -34.72 13.51 -0.77
N PHE A 239 -34.11 12.74 -1.67
CA PHE A 239 -33.08 13.28 -2.57
C PHE A 239 -33.74 14.17 -3.63
N PRO A 240 -33.07 15.26 -4.07
CA PRO A 240 -33.52 16.01 -5.24
C PRO A 240 -33.54 15.09 -6.48
N ASP A 241 -34.45 15.37 -7.42
CA ASP A 241 -34.50 14.66 -8.69
C ASP A 241 -33.14 14.72 -9.38
N LEU A 242 -32.61 13.54 -9.74
CA LEU A 242 -31.39 13.49 -10.55
C LEU A 242 -31.70 14.07 -11.94
N PRO A 243 -30.84 14.94 -12.48
CA PRO A 243 -31.00 15.38 -13.86
C PRO A 243 -30.98 14.16 -14.80
N PRO A 244 -31.67 14.22 -15.95
CA PRO A 244 -31.64 13.13 -16.92
C PRO A 244 -30.18 12.82 -17.29
N LYS A 245 -29.80 11.53 -17.26
CA LYS A 245 -28.49 11.09 -17.76
C LYS A 245 -28.36 11.57 -19.21
N LYS A 246 -27.33 12.38 -19.47
CA LYS A 246 -26.95 12.80 -20.82
C LYS A 246 -26.38 11.62 -21.62
#